data_AF-A0A183ILW4-F1
#
_entry.id   AF-A0A183ILW4-F1
#
_cell.length_a   1.000
_cell.length_b   1.000
_cell.length_c   1.000
_cell.angle_alpha   90.00
_cell.angle_beta   90.00
_cell.angle_gamma   90.00
#
_symmetry.space_group_name_H-M   'P 1'
#
loop_
_entity.id
_entity.type
_entity.pdbx_description
1 polymer ?
#
loop_
_entity_poly.entity_id
_entity_poly.type
_entity_poly.pdbx_seq_one_letter_code
_entity_poly.pdbx_strand_id
1 'polypeptide(L)'
;MQLYSIERKVSQPIEGHAACFLQFTLEGNPEPSNIFCFAVRNATAGKLHIIEVGSPPAGNQAHQKRAADVFFPPEAQNDFPVAMQVKI
;
A
#
# COMPACT_ATOMS: atom_id res chain seq x y z
N MET A 1 -4.11 -11.23 -0.56
CA MET A 1 -5.00 -10.40 0.30
C MET A 1 -6.26 -10.00 -0.46
N GLN A 2 -7.36 -9.70 0.23
CA GLN A 2 -8.59 -9.16 -0.38
C GLN A 2 -8.88 -7.77 0.21
N LEU A 3 -8.92 -6.74 -0.64
CA LEU A 3 -9.29 -5.39 -0.25
C LEU A 3 -10.76 -5.14 -0.59
N TYR A 4 -11.59 -4.85 0.41
CA TYR A 4 -13.01 -4.56 0.21
C TYR A 4 -13.30 -3.07 0.40
N SER A 5 -14.00 -2.46 -0.55
CA SER A 5 -14.57 -1.12 -0.40
C SER A 5 -16.03 -1.23 0.05
N ILE A 6 -16.32 -0.72 1.25
CA ILE A 6 -17.69 -0.69 1.80
C ILE A 6 -18.59 0.20 0.94
N GLU A 7 -18.13 1.41 0.59
CA GLU A 7 -18.88 2.38 -0.21
C GLU A 7 -19.24 1.82 -1.60
N ARG A 8 -18.26 1.26 -2.30
CA ARG A 8 -18.44 0.73 -3.65
C ARG A 8 -18.97 -0.71 -3.67
N LYS A 9 -19.11 -1.35 -2.51
CA LYS A 9 -19.50 -2.75 -2.32
C LYS A 9 -18.73 -3.74 -3.23
N VAL A 10 -17.44 -3.49 -3.44
CA VAL A 10 -16.58 -4.27 -4.36
C VAL A 10 -15.34 -4.80 -3.66
N SER A 11 -14.95 -6.02 -3.99
CA SER A 11 -13.70 -6.65 -3.55
C SER A 11 -12.66 -6.61 -4.66
N GLN A 12 -11.43 -6.29 -4.31
CA GLN A 12 -10.27 -6.40 -5.18
C GLN A 12 -9.30 -7.45 -4.62
N PRO A 13 -8.94 -8.49 -5.40
CA PRO A 13 -7.84 -9.37 -5.05
C PRO A 13 -6.51 -8.62 -5.20
N ILE A 14 -5.65 -8.72 -4.19
CA ILE A 14 -4.32 -8.10 -4.18
C ILE A 14 -3.28 -9.17 -3.87
N GLU A 15 -2.29 -9.30 -4.76
CA GLU A 15 -1.09 -10.09 -4.49
C GLU A 15 -0.21 -9.32 -3.49
N GLY A 16 -0.14 -9.81 -2.27
CA GLY A 16 0.68 -9.22 -1.21
C GLY A 16 0.63 -10.05 0.06
N HIS A 17 1.68 -9.92 0.86
CA HIS A 17 1.93 -10.76 2.04
C HIS A 17 1.60 -10.02 3.33
N ALA A 18 2.01 -8.76 3.43
CA ALA A 18 1.72 -7.89 4.56
C ALA A 18 1.22 -6.54 4.06
N ALA A 19 0.39 -5.88 4.86
CA ALA A 19 -0.15 -4.57 4.53
C ALA A 19 -0.51 -3.78 5.79
N CYS A 20 -0.69 -2.47 5.61
CA CYS A 20 -1.21 -1.56 6.63
C CYS A 20 -1.94 -0.39 5.96
N PHE A 21 -2.81 0.27 6.72
CA PHE A 21 -3.44 1.53 6.34
C PHE A 21 -2.86 2.66 7.15
N LEU A 22 -2.81 3.85 6.57
CA LEU A 22 -2.48 5.08 7.27
C LEU A 22 -3.26 6.26 6.69
N GLN A 23 -3.35 7.33 7.48
CA GLN A 23 -3.80 8.64 7.02
C GLN A 23 -2.58 9.54 6.87
N PHE A 24 -2.40 10.14 5.70
CA PHE A 24 -1.25 10.99 5.41
C PHE A 24 -1.69 12.26 4.69
N THR A 25 -1.33 13.42 5.24
CA THR A 25 -1.60 14.71 4.61
C THR A 25 -0.44 15.06 3.68
N LEU A 26 -0.71 15.04 2.37
CA LEU A 26 0.24 15.53 1.38
C LEU A 26 0.49 17.03 1.58
N GLU A 27 1.70 17.47 1.27
CA GLU A 27 2.04 18.89 1.30
C GLU A 27 1.09 19.68 0.39
N GLY A 28 0.47 20.73 0.93
CA GLY A 28 -0.50 21.56 0.23
C GLY A 28 -1.92 21.01 0.21
N ASN A 29 -2.18 19.77 0.63
CA ASN A 29 -3.54 19.27 0.79
C ASN A 29 -4.17 19.74 2.12
N PRO A 30 -5.45 20.14 2.12
CA PRO A 30 -6.16 20.51 3.34
C PRO A 30 -6.54 19.31 4.22
N GLU A 31 -6.80 18.15 3.63
CA GLU A 31 -7.31 16.97 4.32
C GLU A 31 -6.35 15.77 4.20
N PRO A 32 -6.37 14.80 5.14
CA PRO A 32 -5.58 13.59 5.03
C PRO A 32 -6.10 12.65 3.93
N SER A 33 -5.17 12.04 3.19
CA SER A 33 -5.46 10.96 2.25
C SER A 33 -5.46 9.60 2.97
N ASN A 34 -6.35 8.69 2.55
CA ASN A 34 -6.36 7.31 3.02
C ASN A 34 -5.38 6.49 2.17
N ILE A 35 -4.26 6.09 2.77
CA ILE A 35 -3.21 5.34 2.09
C ILE A 35 -3.26 3.88 2.51
N PHE A 36 -3.15 3.00 1.53
CA PHE A 36 -2.94 1.57 1.70
C PHE A 36 -1.53 1.21 1.23
N CYS A 37 -0.74 0.67 2.14
CA CYS A 37 0.61 0.19 1.86
C CYS A 37 0.62 -1.33 1.94
N PHE A 38 1.21 -1.99 0.95
CA PHE A 38 1.39 -3.44 1.00
C PHE A 38 2.73 -3.88 0.41
N ALA A 39 3.31 -4.90 1.01
CA ALA A 39 4.55 -5.51 0.58
C ALA A 39 4.29 -6.93 0.06
N VAL A 40 5.01 -7.29 -1.00
CA VAL A 40 4.91 -8.58 -1.66
C VAL A 40 6.31 -9.07 -2.00
N ARG A 41 6.52 -10.38 -1.88
CA ARG A 41 7.63 -11.07 -2.54
C ARG A 41 7.03 -12.12 -3.46
N ASN A 42 7.17 -11.91 -4.76
CA ASN A 42 6.79 -12.92 -5.74
C ASN A 42 8.05 -13.65 -6.25
N ALA A 43 7.88 -14.54 -7.22
CA ALA A 43 8.99 -15.32 -7.78
C ALA A 43 10.10 -14.46 -8.43
N THR A 44 9.80 -13.21 -8.79
CA THR A 44 10.71 -12.33 -9.54
C THR A 44 11.31 -11.22 -8.70
N ALA A 45 10.55 -10.62 -7.77
CA ALA A 45 11.01 -9.49 -6.97
C ALA A 45 10.24 -9.31 -5.66
N GLY A 46 10.90 -8.65 -4.70
CA GLY A 46 10.25 -7.99 -3.58
C GLY A 46 9.82 -6.58 -3.96
N LYS A 47 8.58 -6.19 -3.62
CA LYS A 47 8.04 -4.86 -3.89
C LYS A 47 7.27 -4.32 -2.70
N LEU A 48 7.38 -3.01 -2.48
CA LEU A 48 6.52 -2.20 -1.62
C LEU A 48 5.65 -1.32 -2.51
N HIS A 49 4.34 -1.34 -2.29
CA HIS A 49 3.36 -0.50 -2.96
C HIS A 49 2.71 0.47 -1.98
N ILE A 50 2.54 1.72 -2.39
CA ILE A 50 1.89 2.79 -1.63
C ILE A 50 0.84 3.42 -2.54
N ILE A 51 -0.44 3.23 -2.22
CA ILE A 51 -1.57 3.72 -3.02
C ILE A 51 -2.56 4.47 -2.15
N GLU A 52 -3.20 5.49 -2.71
CA GLU A 52 -4.42 6.04 -2.11
C GLU A 52 -5.63 5.19 -2.48
N VAL A 53 -6.52 5.00 -1.51
CA VAL A 53 -7.74 4.23 -1.65
C VAL A 53 -8.97 5.09 -1.44
N GLY A 54 -10.01 4.83 -2.23
CA GLY A 54 -11.21 5.66 -2.24
C GLY A 54 -11.09 6.87 -3.18
N SER A 55 -12.02 7.80 -3.03
CA SER A 55 -11.98 9.07 -3.76
C SER A 55 -11.22 10.10 -2.92
N PRO A 56 -10.29 10.87 -3.51
CA PRO A 56 -9.61 11.95 -2.79
C PRO A 56 -10.63 12.95 -2.20
N PRO A 57 -10.41 13.46 -0.97
CA PRO A 57 -11.23 14.51 -0.40
C PRO A 57 -11.35 15.74 -1.32
N ALA A 58 -12.45 16.48 -1.21
CA ALA A 58 -12.64 17.69 -1.99
C ALA A 58 -11.52 18.71 -1.67
N GLY A 59 -10.85 19.22 -2.70
CA GLY A 59 -9.72 20.14 -2.56
C GLY A 59 -8.35 19.46 -2.41
N ASN A 60 -8.29 18.14 -2.24
CA ASN A 60 -7.03 17.40 -2.24
C ASN A 60 -6.54 17.11 -3.67
N GLN A 61 -5.22 17.17 -3.85
CA GLN A 61 -4.54 16.46 -4.93
C GLN A 61 -4.40 14.99 -4.57
N ALA A 62 -4.67 14.09 -5.53
CA ALA A 62 -4.55 12.65 -5.30
C ALA A 62 -3.07 12.25 -5.08
N HIS A 63 -2.82 11.34 -4.14
CA HIS A 63 -1.52 10.72 -3.97
C HIS A 63 -1.16 9.92 -5.23
N GLN A 64 -0.07 10.30 -5.89
CA GLN A 64 0.45 9.50 -6.99
C GLN A 64 0.95 8.15 -6.48
N LYS A 65 0.41 7.05 -7.02
CA LYS A 65 0.88 5.69 -6.69
C LYS A 65 2.40 5.59 -6.77
N ARG A 66 3.01 5.05 -5.70
CA ARG A 66 4.45 4.78 -5.63
C ARG A 66 4.71 3.29 -5.45
N ALA A 67 5.86 2.86 -5.96
CA ALA A 67 6.39 1.52 -5.75
C ALA A 67 7.90 1.61 -5.50
N ALA A 68 8.40 0.75 -4.63
CA ALA A 68 9.82 0.60 -4.33
C ALA A 68 10.22 -0.87 -4.33
N ASP A 69 11.47 -1.14 -4.68
CA ASP A 69 12.05 -2.47 -4.56
C ASP A 69 12.35 -2.82 -3.10
N VAL A 70 12.00 -4.04 -2.71
CA VAL A 70 12.39 -4.62 -1.43
C VAL A 70 13.42 -5.71 -1.72
N PHE A 71 14.65 -5.49 -1.27
CA PHE A 71 15.73 -6.43 -1.48
C PHE A 71 15.59 -7.64 -0.57
N PHE A 72 15.79 -8.82 -1.14
CA PHE A 72 15.93 -10.06 -0.40
C PHE A 72 17.17 -10.80 -0.91
N PRO A 73 18.09 -11.20 -0.02
CA PRO A 73 19.33 -11.81 -0.45
C PRO A 73 19.12 -13.25 -0.98
N PRO A 74 20.04 -13.79 -1.81
CA PRO A 74 19.91 -15.12 -2.42
C PRO A 74 19.76 -16.27 -1.41
N GLU A 75 20.36 -16.16 -0.23
CA GLU A 75 20.25 -17.13 0.86
C GLU A 75 18.85 -17.17 1.50
N ALA A 76 18.07 -16.10 1.34
CA ALA A 76 16.75 -15.95 1.93
C ALA A 76 15.64 -16.18 0.89
N GLN A 77 15.80 -17.13 -0.04
CA GLN A 77 14.85 -17.34 -1.15
C GLN A 77 13.39 -17.52 -0.71
N ASN A 78 13.16 -18.14 0.45
CA ASN A 78 11.83 -18.44 0.97
C ASN A 78 11.29 -17.37 1.93
N ASP A 79 12.03 -16.30 2.20
CA ASP A 79 11.56 -15.23 3.08
C ASP A 79 10.49 -14.38 2.40
N PHE A 80 9.57 -13.85 3.17
CA PHE A 80 8.53 -12.94 2.68
C PHE A 80 8.09 -11.97 3.78
N PRO A 81 7.47 -10.83 3.42
CA PRO A 81 6.96 -9.88 4.41
C PRO A 81 5.89 -10.51 5.30
N VAL A 82 6.08 -10.53 6.62
CA VAL A 82 5.09 -11.09 7.57
C VAL A 82 4.28 -10.03 8.30
N ALA A 83 4.81 -8.81 8.42
CA ALA A 83 4.17 -7.70 9.10
C ALA A 83 4.59 -6.37 8.48
N MET A 84 3.72 -5.36 8.58
CA MET A 84 4.01 -3.98 8.21
C MET A 84 3.44 -3.04 9.26
N GLN A 85 4.24 -2.06 9.66
CA GLN A 85 3.83 -0.97 10.51
C GLN A 85 4.37 0.32 9.93
N VAL A 86 3.56 1.38 9.99
CA VAL A 86 3.97 2.72 9.60
C VAL A 86 3.87 3.62 10.83
N LYS A 87 4.87 4.49 10.99
CA LYS A 87 4.89 5.58 11.96
C LYS A 87 5.07 6.87 11.19
N ILE A 88 4.22 7.84 11.48
CA ILE A 88 4.24 9.20 10.94
C ILE A 88 4.87 10.12 11.97
#